data_AF-A0A925I371-F1
#
_entry.id   AF-A0A925I371-F1
#
_cell.length_a   1.000
_cell.length_b   1.000
_cell.length_c   1.000
_cell.angle_alpha   90.00
_cell.angle_beta   90.00
_cell.angle_gamma   90.00
#
_symmetry.space_group_name_H-M   'P 1'
#
loop_
_entity.id
_entity.type
_entity.pdbx_description
1 polymer ?
#
loop_
_entity_poly.entity_id
_entity_poly.type
_entity_poly.pdbx_seq_one_letter_code
_entity_poly.pdbx_strand_id
1 'polypeptide(L)'
;MRINLPVTNREYFVQDRETIVSKTDLNGNISYVNQDFIRITGFSEEELLGAPQNILRHPDMPEEVFADFWQTLKAGKTWTGLVKNRCKNGDYYWIEAIAGPLIKNSKVVGYTSIRGKPDREQVELTEAAYRAIKAGDSGLTVRAGQVVPRSALCAPALLTNVSINAKLFFIFMAFFILFASNALLVWFAPGVGGVWALASSVLGALFAAVSGLVLHGAVVKPLKQTLHDINRISSGDLSGKIAIHGDDELGMVTQALRILQINVKLLVGQIQQVTEMINSSTSKIVGADDEALCSESCPCKHSVSELAAARRKEAARACNS
;
A
#
# COMPACT_ATOMS: atom_id res chain seq x y z
N MET A 1 -18.61 6.44 18.43
CA MET A 1 -17.70 6.85 17.34
C MET A 1 -18.19 8.15 16.70
N ARG A 2 -17.32 8.92 16.01
CA ARG A 2 -17.71 10.15 15.30
C ARG A 2 -18.49 9.79 14.04
N ILE A 3 -19.70 10.32 13.89
CA ILE A 3 -20.52 10.20 12.68
C ILE A 3 -20.35 11.50 11.90
N ASN A 4 -19.86 11.41 10.66
CA ASN A 4 -19.67 12.58 9.81
C ASN A 4 -20.85 12.74 8.84
N LEU A 5 -21.43 13.94 8.82
CA LEU A 5 -22.54 14.35 7.96
C LEU A 5 -22.19 15.67 7.26
N PRO A 6 -22.84 16.06 6.16
CA PRO A 6 -23.86 15.31 5.39
C PRO A 6 -23.28 14.14 4.61
N VAL A 7 -24.09 13.14 4.24
CA VAL A 7 -23.70 12.08 3.30
C VAL A 7 -24.64 12.14 2.09
N THR A 8 -24.07 12.13 0.88
CA THR A 8 -24.80 12.01 -0.38
C THR A 8 -24.60 10.58 -0.91
N ASN A 9 -25.45 10.15 -1.83
CA ASN A 9 -25.31 8.84 -2.48
C ASN A 9 -24.53 8.94 -3.81
N ARG A 10 -23.67 9.94 -3.95
CA ARG A 10 -22.84 10.14 -5.14
C ARG A 10 -21.43 9.64 -4.87
N GLU A 11 -20.98 8.72 -5.70
CA GLU A 11 -19.60 8.26 -5.69
C GLU A 11 -18.70 9.16 -6.55
N TYR A 12 -17.55 9.53 -6.00
CA TYR A 12 -16.40 9.99 -6.75
C TYR A 12 -15.49 8.81 -7.09
N PHE A 13 -15.26 8.57 -8.38
CA PHE A 13 -14.40 7.50 -8.86
C PHE A 13 -12.95 7.98 -8.97
N VAL A 14 -12.10 7.49 -8.05
CA VAL A 14 -10.66 7.74 -8.07
C VAL A 14 -10.04 7.21 -9.37
N GLN A 15 -9.26 8.04 -10.06
CA GLN A 15 -8.64 7.71 -11.33
C GLN A 15 -7.30 6.96 -11.15
N ASP A 16 -6.82 6.27 -12.19
CA ASP A 16 -5.59 5.45 -12.11
C ASP A 16 -4.32 6.28 -11.80
N ARG A 17 -4.32 7.56 -12.20
CA ARG A 17 -3.20 8.49 -11.93
C ARG A 17 -3.30 9.17 -10.57
N GLU A 18 -4.45 9.09 -9.91
CA GLU A 18 -4.67 9.75 -8.64
C GLU A 18 -4.20 8.88 -7.49
N THR A 19 -3.38 9.45 -6.61
CA THR A 19 -2.86 8.76 -5.45
C THR A 19 -3.04 9.63 -4.23
N ILE A 20 -3.84 9.16 -3.26
CA ILE A 20 -4.06 9.87 -2.00
C ILE A 20 -2.94 9.48 -1.03
N VAL A 21 -2.20 10.47 -0.55
CA VAL A 21 -1.08 10.28 0.38
C VAL A 21 -1.33 11.09 1.65
N SER A 22 -1.10 10.47 2.80
CA SER A 22 -1.12 11.17 4.08
C SER A 22 -0.12 10.60 5.08
N LYS A 23 0.36 11.46 5.97
CA LYS A 23 1.07 11.05 7.19
C LYS A 23 0.29 11.51 8.41
N THR A 24 0.41 10.76 9.51
CA THR A 24 -0.17 11.12 10.79
C THR A 24 0.86 11.04 11.89
N ASP A 25 0.58 11.68 13.03
CA ASP A 25 1.24 11.37 14.30
C ASP A 25 0.79 9.99 14.86
N LEU A 26 1.26 9.65 16.05
CA LEU A 26 0.92 8.41 16.75
C LEU A 26 -0.55 8.35 17.23
N ASN A 27 -1.22 9.50 17.31
CA ASN A 27 -2.63 9.62 17.71
C ASN A 27 -3.58 9.56 16.50
N GLY A 28 -3.04 9.54 15.28
CA GLY A 28 -3.82 9.57 14.04
C GLY A 28 -4.22 10.97 13.57
N ASN A 29 -3.59 12.03 14.11
CA ASN A 29 -3.76 13.39 13.62
C ASN A 29 -2.90 13.59 12.38
N ILE A 30 -3.47 14.15 11.33
CA ILE A 30 -2.82 14.35 10.04
C ILE A 30 -1.69 15.37 10.18
N SER A 31 -0.50 15.01 9.72
CA SER A 31 0.69 15.88 9.71
C SER A 31 1.15 16.25 8.29
N TYR A 32 0.63 15.57 7.27
CA TYR A 32 0.92 15.84 5.86
C TYR A 32 -0.16 15.23 4.98
N VAL A 33 -0.51 15.91 3.89
CA VAL A 33 -1.35 15.43 2.79
C VAL A 33 -0.77 15.89 1.45
N ASN A 34 -1.07 15.17 0.37
CA ASN A 34 -0.73 15.63 -0.98
C ASN A 34 -1.91 16.35 -1.67
N GLN A 35 -1.65 16.93 -2.83
CA GLN A 35 -2.65 17.71 -3.58
C GLN A 35 -3.85 16.88 -4.05
N ASP A 36 -3.65 15.61 -4.40
CA ASP A 36 -4.76 14.71 -4.75
C ASP A 36 -5.70 14.50 -3.57
N PHE A 37 -5.16 14.39 -2.35
CA PHE A 37 -5.98 14.29 -1.14
C PHE A 37 -6.89 15.52 -1.01
N ILE A 38 -6.33 16.73 -1.09
CA ILE A 38 -7.08 17.99 -0.97
C ILE A 38 -8.16 18.06 -2.05
N ARG A 39 -7.79 17.82 -3.32
CA ARG A 39 -8.70 17.89 -4.46
C ARG A 39 -9.85 16.89 -4.37
N ILE A 40 -9.57 15.62 -4.05
CA ILE A 40 -10.57 14.55 -4.01
C ILE A 40 -11.51 14.73 -2.81
N THR A 41 -10.94 15.06 -1.64
CA THR A 41 -11.74 15.15 -0.42
C THR A 41 -12.49 16.49 -0.31
N GLY A 42 -12.01 17.54 -0.97
CA GLY A 42 -12.59 18.88 -0.94
C GLY A 42 -12.37 19.65 0.37
N PHE A 43 -11.52 19.14 1.27
CA PHE A 43 -11.06 19.87 2.45
C PHE A 43 -9.84 20.71 2.10
N SER A 44 -9.70 21.88 2.73
CA SER A 44 -8.47 22.66 2.60
C SER A 44 -7.32 22.03 3.40
N GLU A 45 -6.08 22.41 3.09
CA GLU A 45 -4.92 21.92 3.82
C GLU A 45 -4.99 22.32 5.30
N GLU A 46 -5.43 23.54 5.60
CA GLU A 46 -5.55 24.07 6.95
C GLU A 46 -6.61 23.32 7.78
N GLU A 47 -7.67 22.81 7.14
CA GLU A 47 -8.68 21.98 7.79
C GLU A 47 -8.18 20.56 8.07
N LEU A 48 -7.24 20.07 7.26
CA LEU A 48 -6.70 18.71 7.35
C LEU A 48 -5.54 18.64 8.33
N LEU A 49 -4.62 19.60 8.32
CA LEU A 49 -3.44 19.57 9.17
C LEU A 49 -3.83 19.67 10.67
N GLY A 50 -3.34 18.72 11.46
CA GLY A 50 -3.67 18.58 12.88
C GLY A 50 -5.01 17.90 13.16
N ALA A 51 -5.88 17.72 12.16
CA ALA A 51 -7.16 17.06 12.35
C ALA A 51 -7.02 15.54 12.45
N PRO A 52 -7.87 14.85 13.24
CA PRO A 52 -7.89 13.39 13.26
C PRO A 52 -8.35 12.84 11.92
N GLN A 53 -7.68 11.79 11.41
CA GLN A 53 -7.97 11.18 10.11
C GLN A 53 -9.42 10.67 9.99
N ASN A 54 -10.10 10.43 11.12
CA ASN A 54 -11.50 10.01 11.14
C ASN A 54 -12.49 11.09 10.63
N ILE A 55 -12.05 12.32 10.34
CA ILE A 55 -12.87 13.35 9.68
C ILE A 55 -13.42 12.89 8.31
N LEU A 56 -12.69 12.00 7.62
CA LEU A 56 -13.07 11.44 6.33
C LEU A 56 -13.98 10.20 6.44
N ARG A 57 -14.21 9.69 7.65
CA ARG A 57 -14.88 8.42 7.81
C ARG A 57 -16.30 8.47 7.27
N HIS A 58 -16.65 7.49 6.44
CA HIS A 58 -18.02 7.27 6.02
C HIS A 58 -18.83 6.51 7.10
N PRO A 59 -20.07 6.90 7.42
CA PRO A 59 -20.91 6.21 8.41
C PRO A 59 -21.19 4.73 8.11
N ASP A 60 -21.15 4.32 6.84
CA ASP A 60 -21.33 2.91 6.42
C ASP A 60 -20.17 1.99 6.83
N MET A 61 -19.00 2.54 7.12
CA MET A 61 -17.85 1.71 7.48
C MET A 61 -18.02 1.10 8.88
N PRO A 62 -17.94 -0.25 9.01
CA PRO A 62 -18.01 -0.93 10.29
C PRO A 62 -16.91 -0.49 11.25
N GLU A 63 -17.21 -0.54 12.54
CA GLU A 63 -16.29 -0.18 13.62
C GLU A 63 -15.10 -1.16 13.70
N GLU A 64 -15.37 -2.42 13.39
CA GLU A 64 -14.46 -3.57 13.38
C GLU A 64 -13.33 -3.40 12.38
N VAL A 65 -13.60 -2.81 11.22
CA VAL A 65 -12.57 -2.54 10.19
C VAL A 65 -11.52 -1.58 10.73
N PHE A 66 -11.94 -0.53 11.44
CA PHE A 66 -11.02 0.42 12.03
C PHE A 66 -10.34 -0.12 13.29
N ALA A 67 -11.00 -1.00 14.05
CA ALA A 67 -10.37 -1.71 15.16
C ALA A 67 -9.21 -2.57 14.65
N ASP A 68 -9.43 -3.36 13.60
CA ASP A 68 -8.41 -4.16 12.92
C ASP A 68 -7.28 -3.29 12.33
N PHE A 69 -7.64 -2.16 11.71
CA PHE A 69 -6.67 -1.16 11.22
C PHE A 69 -5.70 -0.72 12.31
N TRP A 70 -6.23 -0.23 13.44
CA TRP A 70 -5.39 0.27 14.53
C TRP A 70 -4.63 -0.85 15.23
N GLN A 71 -5.23 -2.02 15.41
CA GLN A 71 -4.55 -3.18 15.98
C GLN A 71 -3.34 -3.57 15.12
N THR A 72 -3.50 -3.62 13.80
CA THR A 72 -2.44 -3.97 12.85
C THR A 72 -1.31 -2.95 12.88
N LEU A 73 -1.63 -1.65 12.80
CA LEU A 73 -0.61 -0.60 12.80
C LEU A 73 0.13 -0.50 14.14
N LYS A 74 -0.56 -0.66 15.27
CA LYS A 74 0.07 -0.66 16.61
C LYS A 74 0.94 -1.89 16.85
N ALA A 75 0.66 -3.00 16.17
CA ALA A 75 1.55 -4.17 16.14
C ALA A 75 2.78 -3.96 15.24
N GLY A 76 2.96 -2.77 14.65
CA GLY A 76 4.07 -2.48 13.73
C GLY A 76 3.92 -3.14 12.36
N LYS A 77 2.74 -3.68 12.04
CA LYS A 77 2.44 -4.32 10.76
C LYS A 77 1.79 -3.33 9.79
N THR A 78 1.84 -3.64 8.50
CA THR A 78 1.08 -2.94 7.45
C THR A 78 -0.36 -3.42 7.42
N TRP A 79 -1.28 -2.50 7.23
CA TRP A 79 -2.68 -2.79 6.98
C TRP A 79 -3.01 -2.58 5.50
N THR A 80 -3.79 -3.47 4.89
CA THR A 80 -4.31 -3.29 3.53
C THR A 80 -5.77 -3.68 3.44
N GLY A 81 -6.61 -2.74 3.04
CA GLY A 81 -8.02 -3.02 2.84
C GLY A 81 -8.75 -1.93 2.08
N LEU A 82 -9.98 -2.25 1.69
CA LEU A 82 -10.88 -1.30 1.05
C LEU A 82 -11.56 -0.43 2.10
N VAL A 83 -11.59 0.88 1.85
CA VAL A 83 -12.22 1.86 2.74
C VAL A 83 -13.12 2.78 1.94
N LYS A 84 -14.37 2.90 2.40
CA LYS A 84 -15.31 3.95 1.97
C LYS A 84 -15.07 5.19 2.81
N ASN A 85 -14.72 6.29 2.16
CA ASN A 85 -14.53 7.59 2.79
C ASN A 85 -15.54 8.60 2.25
N ARG A 86 -15.65 9.72 2.95
CA ARG A 86 -16.59 10.81 2.71
C ARG A 86 -15.82 12.11 2.42
N CYS A 87 -16.19 12.79 1.34
CA CYS A 87 -15.73 14.13 0.96
C CYS A 87 -16.46 15.21 1.78
N LYS A 88 -15.89 16.42 1.87
CA LYS A 88 -16.46 17.55 2.62
C LYS A 88 -17.91 17.87 2.25
N ASN A 89 -18.24 17.80 0.95
CA ASN A 89 -19.59 18.04 0.42
C ASN A 89 -20.59 16.91 0.73
N GLY A 90 -20.12 15.76 1.22
CA GLY A 90 -20.92 14.59 1.56
C GLY A 90 -20.86 13.44 0.57
N ASP A 91 -20.29 13.64 -0.63
CA ASP A 91 -20.02 12.57 -1.58
C ASP A 91 -19.09 11.53 -0.96
N TYR A 92 -19.06 10.32 -1.51
CA TYR A 92 -18.19 9.24 -1.03
C TYR A 92 -17.25 8.75 -2.11
N TYR A 93 -16.19 8.07 -1.68
CA TYR A 93 -15.25 7.43 -2.60
C TYR A 93 -14.69 6.17 -1.97
N TRP A 94 -14.46 5.17 -2.81
CA TRP A 94 -13.79 3.93 -2.43
C TRP A 94 -12.32 4.00 -2.78
N ILE A 95 -11.47 3.51 -1.88
CA ILE A 95 -10.04 3.35 -2.10
C ILE A 95 -9.54 2.00 -1.60
N GLU A 96 -8.49 1.50 -2.24
CA GLU A 96 -7.61 0.50 -1.65
C GLU A 96 -6.54 1.26 -0.85
N ALA A 97 -6.62 1.17 0.48
CA ALA A 97 -5.66 1.80 1.37
C ALA A 97 -4.58 0.81 1.77
N ILE A 98 -3.34 1.27 1.73
CA ILE A 98 -2.23 0.61 2.39
C ILE A 98 -1.65 1.58 3.40
N ALA A 99 -1.54 1.15 4.65
CA ALA A 99 -1.03 1.95 5.75
C ALA A 99 0.05 1.20 6.53
N GLY A 100 1.06 1.90 7.00
CA GLY A 100 2.16 1.31 7.77
C GLY A 100 2.80 2.30 8.74
N PRO A 101 3.63 1.81 9.68
CA PRO A 101 4.35 2.67 10.62
C PRO A 101 5.40 3.54 9.92
N LEU A 102 5.45 4.81 10.30
CA LEU A 102 6.51 5.73 9.91
C LEU A 102 7.64 5.63 10.94
N ILE A 103 8.80 5.12 10.54
CA ILE A 103 9.94 4.87 11.44
C ILE A 103 11.01 5.95 11.24
N LYS A 104 11.45 6.58 12.34
CA LYS A 104 12.58 7.52 12.37
C LYS A 104 13.47 7.14 13.55
N ASN A 105 14.78 6.99 13.33
CA ASN A 105 15.75 6.58 14.36
C ASN A 105 15.32 5.31 15.12
N SER A 106 14.87 4.28 14.38
CA SER A 106 14.38 3.00 14.93
C SER A 106 13.17 3.10 15.86
N LYS A 107 12.44 4.23 15.87
CA LYS A 107 11.20 4.42 16.61
C LYS A 107 10.06 4.76 15.67
N VAL A 108 8.87 4.22 15.94
CA VAL A 108 7.64 4.63 15.25
C VAL A 108 7.30 6.04 15.71
N VAL A 109 7.23 6.98 14.77
CA VAL A 109 6.91 8.40 15.04
C VAL A 109 5.54 8.80 14.52
N GLY A 110 4.85 7.89 13.84
CA GLY A 110 3.55 8.14 13.23
C GLY A 110 3.18 7.03 12.25
N TYR A 111 2.24 7.32 11.37
CA TYR A 111 1.81 6.38 10.34
C TYR A 111 1.79 7.06 8.98
N THR A 112 1.99 6.27 7.92
CA THR A 112 1.88 6.71 6.53
C THR A 112 0.86 5.86 5.81
N SER A 113 0.09 6.46 4.91
CA SER A 113 -0.87 5.76 4.08
C SER A 113 -0.82 6.25 2.64
N ILE A 114 -0.78 5.28 1.72
CA ILE A 114 -1.02 5.47 0.29
C ILE A 114 -2.36 4.84 -0.06
N ARG A 115 -3.12 5.48 -0.95
CA ARG A 115 -4.43 4.99 -1.35
C ARG A 115 -4.61 5.23 -2.84
N GLY A 116 -5.08 4.22 -3.53
CA GLY A 116 -5.31 4.26 -4.96
C GLY A 116 -6.70 3.80 -5.33
N LYS A 117 -6.97 3.84 -6.63
CA LYS A 117 -8.18 3.29 -7.22
C LYS A 117 -8.32 1.81 -6.88
N PRO A 118 -9.45 1.38 -6.29
CA PRO A 118 -9.70 -0.01 -6.02
C PRO A 118 -10.24 -0.73 -7.26
N ASP A 119 -10.16 -2.06 -7.26
CA ASP A 119 -10.86 -2.88 -8.24
C ASP A 119 -12.37 -2.92 -7.93
N ARG A 120 -13.20 -2.81 -8.97
CA ARG A 120 -14.66 -2.61 -8.84
C ARG A 120 -15.35 -3.85 -8.29
N GLU A 121 -14.97 -5.01 -8.79
CA GLU A 121 -15.51 -6.29 -8.32
C GLU A 121 -15.22 -6.48 -6.82
N GLN A 122 -14.01 -6.12 -6.38
CA GLN A 122 -13.63 -6.20 -4.96
C GLN A 122 -14.41 -5.24 -4.07
N VAL A 123 -14.76 -4.04 -4.59
CA VAL A 123 -15.59 -3.07 -3.86
C VAL A 123 -16.99 -3.62 -3.62
N GLU A 124 -17.64 -4.18 -4.65
CA GLU A 124 -19.01 -4.71 -4.52
C GLU A 124 -19.08 -5.85 -3.50
N LEU A 125 -18.14 -6.80 -3.58
CA LEU A 125 -18.04 -7.92 -2.63
C LEU A 125 -17.78 -7.43 -1.19
N THR A 126 -16.87 -6.47 -1.05
CA THR A 126 -16.48 -5.95 0.27
C THR A 126 -17.58 -5.07 0.89
N GLU A 127 -18.30 -4.30 0.07
CA GLU A 127 -19.44 -3.52 0.55
C GLU A 127 -20.53 -4.44 1.11
N ALA A 128 -20.86 -5.53 0.41
CA ALA A 128 -21.81 -6.52 0.90
C ALA A 128 -21.36 -7.13 2.23
N ALA A 129 -20.08 -7.51 2.33
CA ALA A 129 -19.50 -8.04 3.56
C ALA A 129 -19.51 -7.03 4.73
N TYR A 130 -19.13 -5.78 4.47
CA TYR A 130 -19.16 -4.72 5.48
C TYR A 130 -20.57 -4.42 5.96
N ARG A 131 -21.56 -4.48 5.05
CA ARG A 131 -22.98 -4.35 5.41
C ARG A 131 -23.42 -5.49 6.34
N ALA A 132 -23.01 -6.72 6.06
CA ALA A 132 -23.29 -7.87 6.92
C ALA A 132 -22.64 -7.73 8.31
N ILE A 133 -21.36 -7.35 8.37
CA ILE A 133 -20.64 -7.10 9.64
C ILE A 133 -21.36 -6.00 10.45
N LYS A 134 -21.70 -4.88 9.81
CA LYS A 134 -22.41 -3.76 10.46
C LYS A 134 -23.82 -4.16 10.93
N ALA A 135 -24.47 -5.10 10.25
CA ALA A 135 -25.75 -5.67 10.67
C ALA A 135 -25.64 -6.68 11.83
N GLY A 136 -24.43 -6.95 12.32
CA GLY A 136 -24.18 -7.85 13.45
C GLY A 136 -23.88 -9.30 13.06
N ASP A 137 -23.54 -9.58 11.79
CA ASP A 137 -23.13 -10.92 11.38
C ASP A 137 -21.84 -11.34 12.10
N SER A 138 -21.94 -12.40 12.90
CA SER A 138 -20.81 -12.98 13.64
C SER A 138 -20.00 -13.99 12.82
N GLY A 139 -20.46 -14.35 11.62
CA GLY A 139 -19.80 -15.27 10.71
C GLY A 139 -18.58 -14.69 10.00
N LEU A 140 -18.45 -13.36 9.96
CA LEU A 140 -17.36 -12.64 9.29
C LEU A 140 -16.49 -11.86 10.28
N THR A 141 -15.22 -11.70 9.97
CA THR A 141 -14.29 -10.85 10.70
C THR A 141 -13.28 -10.22 9.75
N VAL A 142 -12.66 -9.13 10.17
CA VAL A 142 -11.63 -8.43 9.40
C VAL A 142 -10.29 -8.73 10.03
N ARG A 143 -9.31 -9.15 9.22
CA ARG A 143 -7.92 -9.39 9.65
C ARG A 143 -6.96 -8.72 8.68
N ALA A 144 -6.19 -7.76 9.18
CA ALA A 144 -5.25 -6.95 8.41
C ALA A 144 -5.88 -6.33 7.14
N GLY A 145 -7.18 -6.00 7.21
CA GLY A 145 -7.98 -5.39 6.16
C GLY A 145 -8.64 -6.36 5.17
N GLN A 146 -8.47 -7.68 5.35
CA GLN A 146 -9.18 -8.71 4.59
C GLN A 146 -10.41 -9.21 5.34
N VAL A 147 -11.54 -9.36 4.65
CA VAL A 147 -12.73 -10.01 5.19
C VAL A 147 -12.52 -11.52 5.12
N VAL A 148 -12.55 -12.18 6.28
CA VAL A 148 -12.41 -13.63 6.40
C VAL A 148 -13.56 -14.21 7.24
N PRO A 149 -14.00 -15.44 6.96
CA PRO A 149 -14.96 -16.11 7.82
C PRO A 149 -14.35 -16.34 9.22
N ARG A 150 -15.17 -16.20 10.26
CA ARG A 150 -14.78 -16.44 11.65
C ARG A 150 -14.52 -17.91 11.95
N SER A 151 -15.07 -18.82 11.13
CA SER A 151 -14.98 -20.27 11.32
C SER A 151 -13.53 -20.76 11.36
N ALA A 152 -13.17 -21.43 12.46
CA ALA A 152 -11.89 -22.09 12.69
C ALA A 152 -11.71 -23.39 11.88
N LEU A 153 -12.68 -23.77 11.02
CA LEU A 153 -12.71 -25.07 10.36
C LEU A 153 -12.17 -25.10 8.92
N CYS A 154 -11.57 -24.02 8.43
CA CYS A 154 -10.70 -24.09 7.24
C CYS A 154 -9.24 -24.35 7.67
N ALA A 155 -8.80 -25.60 7.48
CA ALA A 155 -7.42 -26.05 7.68
C ALA A 155 -6.39 -25.29 6.81
N PRO A 156 -5.11 -25.10 7.19
CA PRO A 156 -4.42 -25.35 8.45
C PRO A 156 -3.84 -24.04 9.03
N ALA A 157 -4.66 -23.20 9.67
CA ALA A 157 -4.18 -21.98 10.34
C ALA A 157 -3.12 -22.27 11.44
N LEU A 158 -3.08 -23.51 11.95
CA LEU A 158 -2.12 -23.96 12.95
C LEU A 158 -0.69 -24.11 12.39
N LEU A 159 -0.50 -24.25 11.07
CA LEU A 159 0.82 -24.39 10.45
C LEU A 159 1.28 -23.10 9.74
N THR A 160 0.35 -22.22 9.35
CA THR A 160 0.69 -20.95 8.67
C THR A 160 1.13 -19.86 9.64
N ASN A 161 0.72 -19.94 10.91
CA ASN A 161 1.03 -18.93 11.93
C ASN A 161 2.13 -19.36 12.90
N VAL A 162 2.68 -20.57 12.72
CA VAL A 162 3.81 -21.07 13.50
C VAL A 162 5.10 -20.58 12.86
N SER A 163 6.09 -20.20 13.67
CA SER A 163 7.38 -19.74 13.17
C SER A 163 8.09 -20.85 12.37
N ILE A 164 8.90 -20.48 11.39
CA ILE A 164 9.69 -21.42 10.59
C ILE A 164 10.57 -22.27 11.53
N ASN A 165 11.14 -21.65 12.56
CA ASN A 165 11.92 -22.32 13.58
C ASN A 165 11.13 -23.40 14.33
N ALA A 166 9.89 -23.09 14.73
CA ALA A 166 9.04 -24.06 15.41
C ALA A 166 8.59 -25.20 14.47
N LYS A 167 8.29 -24.90 13.20
CA LYS A 167 7.99 -25.94 12.18
C LYS A 167 9.17 -26.91 12.04
N LEU A 168 10.39 -26.38 11.91
CA LEU A 168 11.60 -27.20 11.84
C LEU A 168 11.80 -28.00 13.13
N PHE A 169 11.66 -27.38 14.29
CA PHE A 169 11.79 -28.06 15.58
C PHE A 169 10.81 -29.22 15.72
N PHE A 170 9.52 -29.04 15.41
CA PHE A 170 8.54 -30.12 15.50
C PHE A 170 8.82 -31.26 14.52
N ILE A 171 9.29 -30.95 13.30
CA ILE A 171 9.69 -31.97 12.31
C ILE A 171 10.90 -32.76 12.85
N PHE A 172 11.96 -32.08 13.29
CA PHE A 172 13.16 -32.74 13.83
C PHE A 172 12.87 -33.52 15.12
N MET A 173 12.01 -32.98 16.00
CA MET A 173 11.58 -33.66 17.22
C MET A 173 10.77 -34.92 16.89
N ALA A 174 9.87 -34.86 15.90
CA ALA A 174 9.12 -36.03 15.45
C ALA A 174 10.05 -37.12 14.89
N PHE A 175 11.05 -36.73 14.09
CA PHE A 175 12.10 -37.67 13.66
C PHE A 175 12.90 -38.23 14.84
N PHE A 176 13.31 -37.40 15.78
CA PHE A 176 14.06 -37.84 16.96
C PHE A 176 13.26 -38.87 17.78
N ILE A 177 11.97 -38.62 18.03
CA ILE A 177 11.08 -39.54 18.74
C ILE A 177 10.93 -40.86 17.94
N LEU A 178 10.79 -40.77 16.61
CA LEU A 178 10.73 -41.96 15.75
C LEU A 178 12.02 -42.79 15.85
N PHE A 179 13.20 -42.17 15.78
CA PHE A 179 14.48 -42.89 15.89
C PHE A 179 14.74 -43.43 17.31
N ALA A 180 14.45 -42.64 18.34
CA ALA A 180 14.62 -43.05 19.74
C ALA A 180 13.68 -44.20 20.11
N SER A 181 12.43 -44.17 19.66
CA SER A 181 11.47 -45.27 19.89
C SER A 181 11.91 -46.57 19.21
N ASN A 182 12.47 -46.49 17.99
CA ASN A 182 13.06 -47.65 17.33
C ASN A 182 14.27 -48.20 18.09
N ALA A 183 15.18 -47.34 18.54
CA ALA A 183 16.35 -47.76 19.32
C ALA A 183 15.96 -48.44 20.64
N LEU A 184 14.96 -47.89 21.34
CA LEU A 184 14.40 -48.48 22.57
C LEU A 184 13.75 -49.84 22.30
N LEU A 185 12.97 -49.98 21.24
CA LEU A 185 12.33 -51.25 20.86
C LEU A 185 13.36 -52.35 20.59
N VAL A 186 14.43 -52.03 19.87
CA VAL A 186 15.52 -52.99 19.60
C VAL A 186 16.23 -53.39 20.90
N TRP A 187 16.44 -52.45 21.82
CA TRP A 187 17.11 -52.70 23.11
C TRP A 187 16.29 -53.60 24.04
N PHE A 188 14.98 -53.34 24.18
CA PHE A 188 14.12 -54.06 25.13
C PHE A 188 13.49 -55.33 24.56
N ALA A 189 13.35 -55.46 23.23
CA ALA A 189 12.65 -56.56 22.59
C ALA A 189 13.37 -57.07 21.32
N PRO A 190 14.59 -57.65 21.45
CA PRO A 190 15.46 -57.99 20.32
C PRO A 190 14.86 -59.03 19.34
N GLY A 191 13.85 -59.80 19.77
CA GLY A 191 13.18 -60.82 18.93
C GLY A 191 12.01 -60.31 18.07
N VAL A 192 11.54 -59.08 18.31
CA VAL A 192 10.36 -58.51 17.61
C VAL A 192 10.77 -57.50 16.53
N GLY A 193 12.08 -57.24 16.40
CA GLY A 193 12.61 -56.10 15.65
C GLY A 193 12.36 -56.11 14.13
N GLY A 194 12.29 -57.28 13.48
CA GLY A 194 12.26 -57.34 12.01
C GLY A 194 11.03 -56.69 11.36
N VAL A 195 9.83 -57.12 11.74
CA VAL A 195 8.57 -56.62 11.16
C VAL A 195 8.32 -55.16 11.60
N TRP A 196 8.62 -54.83 12.84
CA TRP A 196 8.46 -53.47 13.37
C TRP A 196 9.44 -52.48 12.77
N ALA A 197 10.71 -52.87 12.53
CA ALA A 197 11.69 -52.02 11.87
C ALA A 197 11.32 -51.74 10.40
N LEU A 198 10.75 -52.72 9.69
CA LEU A 198 10.19 -52.52 8.36
C LEU A 198 9.01 -51.54 8.40
N ALA A 199 8.06 -51.74 9.31
CA ALA A 199 6.90 -50.86 9.45
C ALA A 199 7.28 -49.42 9.82
N SER A 200 8.21 -49.24 10.75
CA SER A 200 8.68 -47.92 11.16
C SER A 200 9.50 -47.20 10.10
N SER A 201 10.26 -47.94 9.28
CA SER A 201 11.00 -47.39 8.13
C SER A 201 10.04 -46.88 7.05
N VAL A 202 8.96 -47.62 6.76
CA VAL A 202 7.92 -47.17 5.82
C VAL A 202 7.20 -45.93 6.35
N LEU A 203 6.83 -45.93 7.64
CA LEU A 203 6.20 -44.77 8.27
C LEU A 203 7.12 -43.54 8.28
N GLY A 204 8.41 -43.74 8.56
CA GLY A 204 9.42 -42.68 8.52
C GLY A 204 9.63 -42.12 7.11
N ALA A 205 9.66 -42.98 6.09
CA ALA A 205 9.76 -42.54 4.69
C ALA A 205 8.52 -41.73 4.25
N LEU A 206 7.32 -42.17 4.63
CA LEU A 206 6.08 -41.43 4.38
C LEU A 206 6.08 -40.08 5.10
N PHE A 207 6.47 -40.06 6.39
CA PHE A 207 6.56 -38.83 7.16
C PHE A 207 7.60 -37.85 6.57
N ALA A 208 8.73 -38.36 6.10
CA ALA A 208 9.75 -37.56 5.40
C ALA A 208 9.24 -36.97 4.09
N ALA A 209 8.52 -37.75 3.29
CA ALA A 209 7.91 -37.28 2.06
C ALA A 209 6.87 -36.17 2.33
N VAL A 210 5.96 -36.39 3.30
CA VAL A 210 4.95 -35.40 3.68
C VAL A 210 5.59 -34.13 4.26
N SER A 211 6.56 -34.28 5.17
CA SER A 211 7.28 -33.14 5.75
C SER A 211 8.03 -32.34 4.69
N GLY A 212 8.63 -33.02 3.70
CA GLY A 212 9.28 -32.39 2.55
C GLY A 212 8.30 -31.57 1.69
N LEU A 213 7.11 -32.11 1.40
CA LEU A 213 6.06 -31.38 0.68
C LEU A 213 5.57 -30.16 1.47
N VAL A 214 5.37 -30.31 2.79
CA VAL A 214 4.98 -29.21 3.67
C VAL A 214 6.06 -28.12 3.71
N LEU A 215 7.33 -28.47 3.91
CA LEU A 215 8.45 -27.51 3.88
C LEU A 215 8.59 -26.81 2.52
N HIS A 216 8.43 -27.55 1.43
CA HIS A 216 8.46 -26.98 0.08
C HIS A 216 7.36 -25.94 -0.11
N GLY A 217 6.12 -26.27 0.29
CA GLY A 217 4.98 -25.36 0.20
C GLY A 217 5.05 -24.16 1.15
N ALA A 218 5.53 -24.38 2.38
CA ALA A 218 5.54 -23.37 3.44
C ALA A 218 6.76 -22.43 3.39
N VAL A 219 7.91 -22.89 2.88
CA VAL A 219 9.17 -22.13 2.89
C VAL A 219 9.69 -21.87 1.49
N VAL A 220 9.87 -22.90 0.66
CA VAL A 220 10.54 -22.76 -0.64
C VAL A 220 9.70 -21.98 -1.64
N LYS A 221 8.41 -22.30 -1.75
CA LYS A 221 7.51 -21.64 -2.70
C LYS A 221 7.36 -20.13 -2.41
N PRO A 222 7.06 -19.69 -1.17
CA PRO A 222 6.93 -18.27 -0.90
C PRO A 222 8.29 -17.55 -0.98
N LEU A 223 9.41 -18.20 -0.62
CA LEU A 223 10.74 -17.59 -0.79
C LEU A 223 11.06 -17.30 -2.27
N LYS A 224 10.74 -18.23 -3.18
CA LYS A 224 10.91 -18.02 -4.63
C LYS A 224 10.02 -16.89 -5.14
N GLN A 225 8.79 -16.79 -4.64
CA GLN A 225 7.88 -15.70 -4.99
C GLN A 225 8.42 -14.35 -4.52
N THR A 226 8.86 -14.25 -3.26
CA THR A 226 9.47 -13.02 -2.72
C THR A 226 10.69 -12.58 -3.53
N LEU A 227 11.56 -13.52 -3.92
CA LEU A 227 12.72 -13.20 -4.76
C LEU A 227 12.31 -12.68 -6.14
N HIS A 228 11.26 -13.24 -6.73
CA HIS A 228 10.69 -12.74 -7.97
C HIS A 228 10.15 -11.32 -7.81
N ASP A 229 9.42 -11.03 -6.73
CA ASP A 229 8.90 -9.69 -6.42
C ASP A 229 10.02 -8.66 -6.19
N ILE A 230 11.10 -9.05 -5.50
CA ILE A 230 12.29 -8.20 -5.33
C ILE A 230 12.91 -7.87 -6.69
N ASN A 231 13.08 -8.86 -7.57
CA ASN A 231 13.67 -8.64 -8.89
C ASN A 231 12.80 -7.71 -9.74
N ARG A 232 11.47 -7.84 -9.67
CA ARG A 232 10.53 -6.92 -10.34
C ARG A 232 10.70 -5.48 -9.83
N ILE A 233 10.71 -5.28 -8.51
CA ILE A 233 10.94 -3.97 -7.90
C ILE A 233 12.29 -3.39 -8.33
N SER A 234 13.35 -4.20 -8.31
CA SER A 234 14.69 -3.79 -8.72
C SER A 234 14.76 -3.38 -10.20
N SER A 235 13.89 -3.91 -11.05
CA SER A 235 13.75 -3.52 -12.46
C SER A 235 12.88 -2.27 -12.68
N GLY A 236 12.37 -1.66 -11.61
CA GLY A 236 11.49 -0.49 -11.66
C GLY A 236 9.99 -0.82 -11.83
N ASP A 237 9.62 -2.11 -11.95
CA ASP A 237 8.22 -2.53 -11.96
C ASP A 237 7.65 -2.57 -10.54
N LEU A 238 6.97 -1.49 -10.16
CA LEU A 238 6.25 -1.36 -8.88
C LEU A 238 4.75 -1.68 -9.00
N SER A 239 4.29 -2.22 -10.14
CA SER A 239 2.86 -2.45 -10.40
C SER A 239 2.34 -3.76 -9.79
N GLY A 240 3.23 -4.71 -9.51
CA GLY A 240 2.88 -6.02 -8.96
C GLY A 240 2.28 -5.96 -7.55
N LYS A 241 1.29 -6.82 -7.28
CA LYS A 241 0.75 -7.05 -5.94
C LYS A 241 1.61 -8.09 -5.22
N ILE A 242 2.23 -7.70 -4.10
CA ILE A 242 2.93 -8.63 -3.21
C ILE A 242 1.91 -9.30 -2.29
N ALA A 243 1.72 -10.61 -2.46
CA ALA A 243 0.87 -11.39 -1.58
C ALA A 243 1.58 -11.61 -0.23
N ILE A 244 0.93 -11.21 0.86
CA ILE A 244 1.42 -11.46 2.22
C ILE A 244 1.07 -12.90 2.57
N HIS A 245 2.08 -13.72 2.84
CA HIS A 245 1.91 -15.13 3.18
C HIS A 245 2.14 -15.35 4.67
N GLY A 246 1.08 -15.58 5.43
CA GLY A 246 1.15 -15.94 6.85
C GLY A 246 1.67 -14.82 7.77
N ASP A 247 1.79 -15.16 9.05
CA ASP A 247 2.29 -14.29 10.12
C ASP A 247 3.68 -14.73 10.65
N ASP A 248 4.37 -15.63 9.93
CA ASP A 248 5.71 -16.13 10.27
C ASP A 248 6.84 -15.20 9.79
N GLU A 249 8.10 -15.59 9.99
CA GLU A 249 9.26 -14.76 9.65
C GLU A 249 9.28 -14.35 8.17
N LEU A 250 8.80 -15.21 7.26
CA LEU A 250 8.72 -14.90 5.84
C LEU A 250 7.53 -13.97 5.53
N GLY A 251 6.43 -14.12 6.25
CA GLY A 251 5.34 -13.14 6.28
C GLY A 251 5.83 -11.74 6.71
N MET A 252 6.70 -11.66 7.72
CA MET A 252 7.30 -10.39 8.16
C MET A 252 8.20 -9.77 7.08
N VAL A 253 9.01 -10.58 6.38
CA VAL A 253 9.86 -10.11 5.28
C VAL A 253 9.04 -9.60 4.11
N THR A 254 8.02 -10.35 3.68
CA THR A 254 7.13 -9.93 2.57
C THR A 254 6.35 -8.67 2.93
N GLN A 255 5.93 -8.53 4.20
CA GLN A 255 5.31 -7.32 4.72
C GLN A 255 6.26 -6.12 4.66
N ALA A 256 7.51 -6.26 5.11
CA ALA A 256 8.51 -5.21 5.04
C ALA A 256 8.85 -4.82 3.59
N LEU A 257 8.95 -5.81 2.70
CA LEU A 257 9.16 -5.59 1.27
C LEU A 257 8.00 -4.80 0.65
N ARG A 258 6.76 -5.11 1.04
CA ARG A 258 5.58 -4.37 0.61
C ARG A 258 5.60 -2.90 1.08
N ILE A 259 5.97 -2.65 2.35
CA ILE A 259 6.19 -1.29 2.86
C ILE A 259 7.24 -0.56 2.01
N LEU A 260 8.35 -1.24 1.69
CA LEU A 260 9.41 -0.66 0.88
C LEU A 260 8.92 -0.32 -0.53
N GLN A 261 8.23 -1.23 -1.21
CA GLN A 261 7.64 -1.00 -2.54
C GLN A 261 6.73 0.24 -2.53
N ILE A 262 5.92 0.39 -1.49
CA ILE A 262 5.03 1.54 -1.30
C ILE A 262 5.82 2.82 -1.10
N ASN A 263 6.82 2.82 -0.21
CA ASN A 263 7.66 3.99 0.02
C ASN A 263 8.39 4.41 -1.25
N VAL A 264 8.88 3.46 -2.05
CA VAL A 264 9.48 3.76 -3.35
C VAL A 264 8.44 4.34 -4.32
N LYS A 265 7.23 3.76 -4.39
CA LYS A 265 6.13 4.30 -5.22
C LYS A 265 5.75 5.73 -4.81
N LEU A 266 5.71 6.01 -3.50
CA LEU A 266 5.49 7.35 -2.96
C LEU A 266 6.59 8.33 -3.39
N LEU A 267 7.86 7.94 -3.23
CA LEU A 267 8.99 8.77 -3.63
C LEU A 267 8.98 9.06 -5.13
N VAL A 268 8.72 8.06 -5.97
CA VAL A 268 8.61 8.24 -7.42
C VAL A 268 7.46 9.18 -7.77
N GLY A 269 6.29 9.02 -7.14
CA GLY A 269 5.15 9.92 -7.34
C GLY A 269 5.46 11.37 -6.92
N GLN A 270 6.16 11.56 -5.79
CA GLN A 270 6.59 12.89 -5.34
C GLN A 270 7.59 13.53 -6.32
N ILE A 271 8.54 12.76 -6.84
CA ILE A 271 9.50 13.24 -7.84
C ILE A 271 8.77 13.69 -9.11
N GLN A 272 7.85 12.87 -9.62
CA GLN A 272 7.05 13.22 -10.80
C GLN A 272 6.26 14.51 -10.57
N GLN A 273 5.63 14.66 -9.41
CA GLN A 273 4.88 15.87 -9.07
C GLN A 273 5.78 17.12 -9.01
N VAL A 274 6.98 17.01 -8.44
CA VAL A 274 7.96 18.11 -8.42
C VAL A 274 8.43 18.44 -9.84
N THR A 275 8.68 17.43 -10.68
CA THR A 275 9.07 17.63 -12.08
C THR A 275 7.96 18.30 -12.89
N GLU A 276 6.69 17.93 -12.71
CA GLU A 276 5.55 18.60 -13.35
C GLU A 276 5.42 20.06 -12.90
N MET A 277 5.59 20.33 -11.61
CA MET A 277 5.60 21.71 -11.10
C MET A 277 6.74 22.53 -11.71
N ILE A 278 7.95 21.97 -11.79
CA ILE A 278 9.11 22.63 -12.43
C ILE A 278 8.81 22.89 -13.91
N ASN A 279 8.38 21.87 -14.67
CA ASN A 279 8.07 22.03 -16.09
C ASN A 279 6.98 23.07 -16.34
N SER A 280 5.91 23.09 -15.51
CA SER A 280 4.84 24.09 -15.62
C SER A 280 5.31 25.50 -15.24
N SER A 281 6.28 25.62 -14.34
CA SER A 281 6.88 26.92 -13.97
C SER A 281 7.82 27.40 -15.06
N THR A 282 8.65 26.52 -15.62
CA THR A 282 9.52 26.83 -16.76
C THR A 282 8.72 27.20 -17.99
N SER A 283 7.62 26.50 -18.30
CA SER A 283 6.75 26.87 -19.43
C SER A 283 6.08 28.23 -19.23
N LYS A 284 5.71 28.58 -17.99
CA LYS A 284 5.17 29.91 -17.66
C LYS A 284 6.24 31.00 -17.75
N ILE A 285 7.49 30.71 -17.36
CA ILE A 285 8.61 31.65 -17.49
C ILE A 285 8.94 31.90 -18.96
N VAL A 286 9.06 30.84 -19.77
CA VAL A 286 9.29 30.97 -21.21
C VAL A 286 8.15 31.70 -21.91
N GLY A 287 6.89 31.40 -21.54
CA GLY A 287 5.73 32.11 -22.07
C GLY A 287 5.66 33.59 -21.64
N ALA A 288 6.06 33.89 -20.40
CA ALA A 288 6.12 35.27 -19.90
C ALA A 288 7.24 36.07 -20.56
N ASP A 289 8.39 35.45 -20.84
CA ASP A 289 9.47 36.08 -21.60
C ASP A 289 9.05 36.35 -23.05
N ASP A 290 8.32 35.43 -23.71
CA ASP A 290 7.78 35.66 -25.07
C ASP A 290 6.73 36.78 -25.12
N GLU A 291 5.86 36.86 -24.11
CA GLU A 291 4.83 37.91 -24.01
C GLU A 291 5.46 39.28 -23.66
N ALA A 292 6.50 39.30 -22.81
CA ALA A 292 7.30 40.49 -22.53
C ALA A 292 8.11 40.95 -23.76
N LEU A 293 8.77 40.03 -24.48
CA LEU A 293 9.51 40.32 -25.72
C LEU A 293 8.60 40.85 -26.83
N CYS A 294 7.38 40.33 -26.95
CA CYS A 294 6.37 40.84 -27.89
C CYS A 294 5.86 42.24 -27.47
N SER A 295 5.73 42.51 -26.17
CA SER A 295 5.32 43.83 -25.66
C SER A 295 6.40 44.91 -25.82
N GLU A 296 7.69 44.57 -25.68
CA GLU A 296 8.81 45.52 -25.91
C GLU A 296 9.12 45.73 -27.40
N SER A 297 8.83 44.75 -28.26
CA SER A 297 9.04 44.85 -29.71
C SER A 297 7.99 45.73 -30.41
N CYS A 298 6.82 45.95 -29.79
CA CYS A 298 5.71 46.69 -30.40
C CYS A 298 5.89 48.23 -30.40
N PRO A 299 6.35 48.88 -29.31
CA PRO A 299 6.64 50.32 -29.29
C PRO A 299 7.78 50.73 -30.24
N CYS A 300 8.76 49.83 -30.43
CA CYS A 300 9.97 50.13 -31.20
C CYS A 300 9.71 50.16 -32.71
N LYS A 301 8.69 49.45 -33.23
CA LYS A 301 8.33 49.50 -34.65
C LYS A 301 7.77 50.86 -35.07
N HIS A 302 7.04 51.55 -34.19
CA HIS A 302 6.48 52.86 -34.50
C HIS A 302 7.58 53.94 -34.57
N SER A 303 8.51 53.97 -33.61
CA SER A 303 9.56 55.01 -33.57
C SER A 303 10.58 54.88 -34.69
N VAL A 304 10.95 53.66 -35.11
CA VAL A 304 11.89 53.44 -36.23
C VAL A 304 11.26 53.87 -37.56
N SER A 305 9.95 53.69 -37.73
CA SER A 305 9.23 54.14 -38.93
C SER A 305 9.15 55.68 -39.01
N GLU A 306 8.96 56.36 -37.88
CA GLU A 306 8.93 57.83 -37.81
C GLU A 306 10.32 58.45 -38.02
N LEU A 307 11.38 57.86 -37.46
CA LEU A 307 12.76 58.27 -37.69
C LEU A 307 13.19 58.07 -39.16
N ALA A 308 12.77 56.98 -39.80
CA ALA A 308 13.01 56.75 -41.22
C ALA A 308 12.25 57.76 -42.11
N ALA A 309 11.02 58.13 -41.73
CA ALA A 309 10.24 59.15 -42.43
C ALA A 309 10.81 60.57 -42.25
N ALA A 310 11.34 60.89 -41.06
CA ALA A 310 12.00 62.17 -40.77
C ALA A 310 13.30 62.33 -41.57
N ARG A 311 14.16 61.30 -41.61
CA ARG A 311 15.39 61.32 -42.43
C ARG A 311 15.13 61.46 -43.93
N ARG A 312 14.04 60.86 -44.45
CA ARG A 312 13.65 61.05 -45.86
C ARG A 312 13.23 62.50 -46.15
N LYS A 313 12.57 63.19 -45.20
CA LYS A 313 12.22 64.60 -45.34
C LYS A 313 13.43 65.54 -45.26
N GLU A 314 14.42 65.23 -44.42
CA GLU A 314 15.69 66.00 -44.37
C GLU A 314 16.53 65.80 -45.64
N ALA A 315 16.65 64.56 -46.13
CA ALA A 315 17.37 64.28 -47.38
C ALA A 315 16.72 64.98 -48.60
N ALA A 316 15.39 65.07 -48.63
CA ALA A 316 14.68 65.80 -49.68
C ALA A 316 14.85 67.33 -49.59
N ARG A 317 15.08 67.88 -48.39
CA ARG A 317 15.37 69.32 -48.21
C ARG A 317 16.80 69.67 -48.61
N ALA A 318 17.77 68.78 -48.41
CA ALA A 318 19.16 68.98 -48.79
C ALA A 318 19.43 68.90 -50.31
N CYS A 319 18.52 68.32 -51.11
CA CYS A 319 18.61 68.31 -52.58
C CYS A 319 18.00 69.54 -53.25
N ASN A 320 17.30 70.42 -52.52
CA ASN A 320 16.61 71.60 -53.05
C ASN A 320 17.26 72.93 -52.62
N SER A 321 18.50 72.90 -52.12
CA SER A 321 19.35 74.06 -51.77
C SER A 321 20.68 73.94 -52.48
#